data_AF-A0A7V2CZA7-F1
#
_entry.id   AF-A0A7V2CZA7-F1
#
_cell.length_a   1.000
_cell.length_b   1.000
_cell.length_c   1.000
_cell.angle_alpha   90.00
_cell.angle_beta   90.00
_cell.angle_gamma   90.00
#
_symmetry.space_group_name_H-M   'P 1'
#
loop_
_entity.id
_entity.type
_entity.pdbx_description
1 polymer ?
#
loop_
_entity_poly.entity_id
_entity_poly.type
_entity_poly.pdbx_seq_one_letter_code
_entity_poly.pdbx_strand_id
1 'polypeptide(L)'
;MIEVRAEGGIHLPQAGIWLDPRTARDFAFVSHAHSDHIARHRRVLLSGPTSRLLGVRLSGERVEEVLPFGAPRDFDRFRATLLPAGHVLGASMLLLEHEEGSLLYTGDFNLRPGIACETAAWAPAETLVMETTFGLPRYRFPPTESVIASFLDFCRETLEEGGVPVVLAYSLGKAQEALRLAADAGMSVMVHGAIHALAQVYAELLPDFPTFERYTAGRVQGKVLICPPSAAESPMVRRIANRRTVSLTGWAMDPQYRFRSRCDLALPLSDHAGYDDLLRLVEQVAPRRVLTVHGFAEEFAADLRARGIEAWALEGRNQLDLPLRITGPSATAPGPTPAHPEHETSPPGPLDGFGTLCEALAATTSRLRKIAHLAAFLENLEPADLRRTVAWVAGNPLPGRAGRRLQTGGALLRRAVAAAARLPEAEVRVATRRLGDTGLAARELLAGRTRPEPWSFAATEELFEALAGARGPVERTDLLGTALA
;
A
#
# COMPACT_ATOMS: atom_id res chain seq x y z
N MET A 1 -14.55 10.26 5.36
CA MET A 1 -13.29 10.03 4.62
C MET A 1 -13.59 9.07 3.50
N ILE A 2 -13.16 9.38 2.27
CA ILE A 2 -13.43 8.57 1.07
C ILE A 2 -12.96 7.12 1.28
N GLU A 3 -13.79 6.13 0.97
CA GLU A 3 -13.42 4.72 1.05
C GLU A 3 -12.53 4.33 -0.14
N VAL A 4 -11.47 3.57 0.11
CA VAL A 4 -10.52 3.10 -0.91
C VAL A 4 -10.44 1.58 -0.81
N ARG A 5 -10.78 0.86 -1.88
CA ARG A 5 -10.76 -0.60 -1.93
C ARG A 5 -9.74 -1.11 -2.93
N ALA A 6 -9.01 -2.17 -2.57
CA ALA A 6 -8.12 -2.89 -3.47
C ALA A 6 -8.82 -4.15 -3.99
N GLU A 7 -9.36 -4.08 -5.22
CA GLU A 7 -10.19 -5.13 -5.85
C GLU A 7 -9.68 -5.46 -7.27
N GLY A 8 -8.41 -5.85 -7.38
CA GLY A 8 -7.72 -6.02 -8.68
C GLY A 8 -7.47 -4.69 -9.39
N GLY A 9 -7.18 -3.65 -8.59
CA GLY A 9 -7.10 -2.23 -8.92
C GLY A 9 -7.62 -1.39 -7.74
N ILE A 10 -7.41 -0.09 -7.78
CA ILE A 10 -7.89 0.83 -6.73
C ILE A 10 -9.28 1.32 -7.11
N HIS A 11 -10.28 1.06 -6.27
CA HIS A 11 -11.67 1.46 -6.49
C HIS A 11 -12.12 2.46 -5.43
N LEU A 12 -12.81 3.51 -5.87
CA LEU A 12 -13.47 4.50 -5.02
C LEU A 12 -15.00 4.34 -5.15
N PRO A 13 -15.66 3.51 -4.31
CA PRO A 13 -17.07 3.16 -4.50
C PRO A 13 -18.02 4.35 -4.49
N GLN A 14 -17.77 5.36 -3.64
CA GLN A 14 -18.58 6.57 -3.56
C GLN A 14 -18.53 7.37 -4.86
N ALA A 15 -17.33 7.57 -5.41
CA ALA A 15 -17.11 8.30 -6.66
C ALA A 15 -17.45 7.46 -7.90
N GLY A 16 -17.52 6.13 -7.78
CA GLY A 16 -17.79 5.21 -8.89
C GLY A 16 -16.67 5.19 -9.94
N ILE A 17 -15.43 5.46 -9.53
CA ILE A 17 -14.26 5.54 -10.40
C ILE A 17 -13.16 4.58 -9.92
N TRP A 18 -12.45 3.99 -10.88
CA TRP A 18 -11.26 3.18 -10.66
C TRP A 18 -10.00 3.98 -10.97
N LEU A 19 -8.92 3.78 -10.22
CA LEU A 19 -7.63 4.44 -10.45
C LEU A 19 -6.63 3.43 -11.03
N ASP A 20 -6.14 3.70 -12.25
CA ASP A 20 -5.21 2.88 -13.02
C ASP A 20 -5.46 1.34 -12.99
N PRO A 21 -6.70 0.87 -13.18
CA PRO A 21 -6.96 -0.57 -13.17
C PRO A 21 -6.34 -1.27 -14.39
N ARG A 22 -5.65 -2.38 -14.16
CA ARG A 22 -5.03 -3.20 -15.23
C ARG A 22 -6.02 -4.03 -16.05
N THR A 23 -7.29 -4.02 -15.67
CA THR A 23 -8.38 -4.74 -16.33
C THR A 23 -9.45 -3.76 -16.80
N ALA A 24 -10.16 -4.09 -17.87
CA ALA A 24 -11.21 -3.23 -18.42
C ALA A 24 -12.27 -2.91 -17.37
N ARG A 25 -12.68 -1.64 -17.30
CA ARG A 25 -13.68 -1.10 -16.36
C ARG A 25 -14.59 -0.11 -17.08
N ASP A 26 -15.73 0.19 -16.48
CA ASP A 26 -16.69 1.13 -17.04
C ASP A 26 -16.20 2.58 -17.01
N PHE A 27 -15.62 3.01 -15.89
CA PHE A 27 -15.05 4.35 -15.73
C PHE A 27 -13.76 4.29 -14.92
N ALA A 28 -12.66 4.75 -15.51
CA ALA A 28 -11.35 4.75 -14.88
C ALA A 28 -10.64 6.10 -15.05
N PHE A 29 -9.91 6.51 -14.03
CA PHE A 29 -8.84 7.49 -14.16
C PHE A 29 -7.59 6.77 -14.69
N VAL A 30 -6.96 7.37 -15.70
CA VAL A 30 -5.67 6.91 -16.26
C VAL A 30 -4.65 8.01 -16.00
N SER A 31 -3.77 7.78 -15.03
CA SER A 31 -2.76 8.77 -14.60
C SER A 31 -1.77 9.08 -15.72
N HIS A 32 -1.32 8.05 -16.44
CA HIS A 32 -0.35 8.15 -17.53
C HIS A 32 -0.40 6.90 -18.44
N ALA A 33 0.34 6.94 -19.55
CA ALA A 33 0.26 5.94 -20.62
C ALA A 33 1.31 4.81 -20.54
N HIS A 34 1.79 4.40 -19.35
CA HIS A 34 2.57 3.15 -19.24
C HIS A 34 1.66 1.92 -19.27
N SER A 35 2.21 0.79 -19.71
CA SER A 35 1.46 -0.43 -19.98
C SER A 35 0.78 -1.05 -18.75
N ASP A 36 1.31 -0.77 -17.57
CA ASP A 36 0.84 -1.24 -16.27
C ASP A 36 -0.22 -0.32 -15.62
N HIS A 37 -0.55 0.81 -16.26
CA HIS A 37 -1.56 1.76 -15.81
C HIS A 37 -2.74 1.90 -16.80
N ILE A 38 -2.75 1.10 -17.87
CA ILE A 38 -3.72 1.22 -18.97
C ILE A 38 -4.43 -0.10 -19.25
N ALA A 39 -5.73 -0.03 -19.50
CA ALA A 39 -6.49 -1.10 -20.12
C ALA A 39 -7.59 -0.55 -21.04
N ARG A 40 -8.35 -1.45 -21.68
CA ARG A 40 -9.46 -1.07 -22.59
C ARG A 40 -10.71 -0.68 -21.80
N HIS A 41 -10.67 0.42 -21.05
CA HIS A 41 -11.84 0.95 -20.34
C HIS A 41 -12.84 1.60 -21.31
N ARG A 42 -14.12 1.59 -20.93
CA ARG A 42 -15.21 2.18 -21.74
C ARG A 42 -15.17 3.72 -21.70
N ARG A 43 -14.99 4.29 -20.50
CA ARG A 43 -14.82 5.73 -20.25
C ARG A 43 -13.56 5.96 -19.43
N VAL A 44 -12.80 7.00 -19.79
CA VAL A 44 -11.55 7.34 -19.11
C VAL A 44 -11.48 8.83 -18.76
N LEU A 45 -10.97 9.17 -17.58
CA LEU A 45 -10.55 10.52 -17.18
C LEU A 45 -9.03 10.60 -17.26
N LEU A 46 -8.49 11.59 -17.98
CA LEU A 46 -7.05 11.72 -18.18
C LEU A 46 -6.65 13.12 -18.71
N SER A 47 -5.36 13.39 -18.78
CA SER A 47 -4.82 14.62 -19.38
C SER A 47 -4.76 14.56 -20.91
N GLY A 48 -4.67 15.73 -21.54
CA GLY A 48 -4.55 15.85 -23.01
C GLY A 48 -3.34 15.09 -23.60
N PRO A 49 -2.11 15.27 -23.09
CA PRO A 49 -0.97 14.53 -23.59
C PRO A 49 -1.07 13.01 -23.36
N THR A 50 -1.62 12.59 -22.21
CA THR A 50 -1.88 11.17 -21.93
C THR A 50 -2.86 10.57 -22.95
N SER A 51 -3.85 11.31 -23.43
CA SER A 51 -4.80 10.86 -24.47
C SER A 51 -4.07 10.53 -25.77
N ARG A 52 -3.21 11.46 -26.22
CA ARG A 52 -2.41 11.27 -27.43
C ARG A 52 -1.49 10.06 -27.34
N LEU A 53 -0.81 9.89 -26.20
CA LEU A 53 0.08 8.76 -25.94
C LEU A 53 -0.67 7.43 -25.81
N LEU A 54 -1.84 7.44 -25.17
CA LEU A 54 -2.71 6.28 -25.04
C LEU A 54 -3.19 5.81 -26.42
N GLY A 55 -3.55 6.73 -27.31
CA GLY A 55 -3.96 6.40 -28.68
C GLY A 55 -2.90 5.65 -29.50
N VAL A 56 -1.61 5.89 -29.23
CA VAL A 56 -0.50 5.14 -29.87
C VAL A 56 -0.39 3.71 -29.29
N ARG A 57 -0.69 3.53 -28.00
CA ARG A 57 -0.47 2.26 -27.29
C ARG A 57 -1.69 1.33 -27.29
N LEU A 58 -2.89 1.88 -27.27
CA LEU A 58 -4.14 1.13 -27.22
C LEU A 58 -5.14 1.67 -28.24
N SER A 59 -5.27 0.91 -29.33
CA SER A 59 -6.38 1.07 -30.25
C SER A 59 -7.72 0.67 -29.60
N GLY A 60 -8.80 1.22 -30.17
CA GLY A 60 -10.18 0.95 -29.76
C GLY A 60 -10.92 2.22 -29.39
N GLU A 61 -12.25 2.15 -29.51
CA GLU A 61 -13.13 3.24 -29.13
C GLU A 61 -13.22 3.34 -27.59
N ARG A 62 -13.20 4.57 -27.09
CA ARG A 62 -13.41 4.91 -25.69
C ARG A 62 -13.96 6.32 -25.59
N VAL A 63 -14.71 6.59 -24.53
CA VAL A 63 -15.14 7.94 -24.19
C VAL A 63 -14.05 8.59 -23.33
N GLU A 64 -13.48 9.69 -23.79
CA GLU A 64 -12.42 10.41 -23.07
C GLU A 64 -12.93 11.69 -22.42
N GLU A 65 -12.81 11.77 -21.10
CA GLU A 65 -12.95 12.97 -20.30
C GLU A 65 -11.57 13.61 -20.15
N VAL A 66 -11.18 14.42 -21.14
CA VAL A 66 -9.89 15.11 -21.13
C VAL A 66 -9.97 16.34 -20.24
N LEU A 67 -9.12 16.42 -19.22
CA LEU A 67 -9.08 17.55 -18.29
C LEU A 67 -7.72 18.27 -18.33
N PRO A 68 -7.68 19.62 -18.48
CA PRO A 68 -6.46 20.39 -18.33
C PRO A 68 -5.94 20.35 -16.90
N PHE A 69 -4.62 20.50 -16.73
CA PHE A 69 -4.02 20.62 -15.39
C PHE A 69 -4.54 21.86 -14.64
N GLY A 70 -4.82 21.70 -13.35
CA GLY A 70 -5.28 22.77 -12.46
C GLY A 70 -6.73 23.25 -12.71
N ALA A 71 -7.44 22.67 -13.68
CA ALA A 71 -8.83 23.02 -13.97
C ALA A 71 -9.78 22.06 -13.25
N PRO A 72 -10.45 22.47 -12.15
CA PRO A 72 -11.43 21.61 -11.47
C PRO A 72 -12.65 21.38 -12.38
N ARG A 73 -13.17 20.15 -12.36
CA ARG A 73 -14.41 19.78 -13.06
C ARG A 73 -15.30 18.94 -12.17
N ASP A 74 -16.58 19.31 -12.14
CA ASP A 74 -17.61 18.59 -11.41
C ASP A 74 -18.10 17.38 -12.23
N PHE A 75 -18.16 16.23 -11.56
CA PHE A 75 -18.81 15.01 -11.99
C PHE A 75 -19.96 14.73 -11.02
N ASP A 76 -20.93 13.89 -11.42
CA ASP A 76 -22.18 13.65 -10.66
C ASP A 76 -22.00 13.41 -9.16
N ARG A 77 -20.84 12.86 -8.74
CA ARG A 77 -20.57 12.48 -7.34
C ARG A 77 -19.32 13.12 -6.74
N PHE A 78 -18.47 13.78 -7.52
CA PHE A 78 -17.18 14.28 -7.04
C PHE A 78 -16.68 15.41 -7.92
N ARG A 79 -15.80 16.24 -7.38
CA ARG A 79 -14.99 17.19 -8.16
C ARG A 79 -13.60 16.61 -8.38
N ALA A 80 -13.08 16.69 -9.59
CA ALA A 80 -11.73 16.25 -9.93
C ALA A 80 -10.89 17.39 -10.48
N THR A 81 -9.62 17.41 -10.07
CA THR A 81 -8.57 18.28 -10.62
C THR A 81 -7.35 17.43 -10.94
N LEU A 82 -6.81 17.56 -12.15
CA LEU A 82 -5.54 16.92 -12.49
C LEU A 82 -4.38 17.86 -12.14
N LEU A 83 -3.36 17.32 -11.49
CA LEU A 83 -2.10 18.03 -11.19
C LEU A 83 -0.97 17.29 -11.91
N PRO A 84 0.02 17.98 -12.51
CA PRO A 84 1.14 17.31 -13.17
C PRO A 84 1.91 16.44 -12.16
N ALA A 85 2.29 15.22 -12.57
CA ALA A 85 2.99 14.27 -11.72
C ALA A 85 4.51 14.26 -11.90
N GLY A 86 5.05 14.90 -12.95
CA GLY A 86 6.50 14.93 -13.23
C GLY A 86 7.13 13.63 -13.70
N HIS A 87 6.33 12.58 -13.93
CA HIS A 87 6.81 11.25 -14.31
C HIS A 87 7.10 11.11 -15.81
N VAL A 88 6.08 11.27 -16.65
CA VAL A 88 6.17 11.33 -18.12
C VAL A 88 5.28 12.47 -18.63
N LEU A 89 5.43 12.88 -19.90
CA LEU A 89 4.58 13.92 -20.48
C LEU A 89 3.09 13.60 -20.32
N GLY A 90 2.34 14.50 -19.69
CA GLY A 90 0.93 14.35 -19.37
C GLY A 90 0.62 13.51 -18.12
N ALA A 91 1.62 12.93 -17.45
CA ALA A 91 1.38 12.18 -16.23
C ALA A 91 0.72 13.07 -15.18
N SER A 92 -0.31 12.54 -14.53
CA SER A 92 -1.21 13.32 -13.68
C SER A 92 -1.49 12.65 -12.35
N MET A 93 -1.39 13.43 -11.28
CA MET A 93 -2.04 13.14 -10.01
C MET A 93 -3.51 13.55 -10.11
N LEU A 94 -4.39 12.82 -9.43
CA LEU A 94 -5.81 13.14 -9.31
C LEU A 94 -6.11 13.64 -7.91
N LEU A 95 -6.46 14.93 -7.80
CA LEU A 95 -7.12 15.46 -6.61
C LEU A 95 -8.63 15.26 -6.78
N LEU A 96 -9.22 14.47 -5.88
CA LEU A 96 -10.65 14.19 -5.84
C LEU A 96 -11.25 14.77 -4.56
N GLU A 97 -12.30 15.56 -4.72
CA GLU A 97 -13.05 16.19 -3.64
C GLU A 97 -14.47 15.61 -3.62
N HIS A 98 -14.89 15.10 -2.47
CA HIS A 98 -16.21 14.52 -2.21
C HIS A 98 -16.78 15.12 -0.92
N GLU A 99 -18.10 15.02 -0.70
CA GLU A 99 -18.75 15.43 0.56
C GLU A 99 -18.15 14.77 1.81
N GLU A 100 -17.48 13.61 1.64
CA GLU A 100 -16.89 12.82 2.72
C GLU A 100 -15.42 13.14 2.98
N GLY A 101 -14.79 14.01 2.18
CA GLY A 101 -13.38 14.40 2.31
C GLY A 101 -12.65 14.52 0.96
N SER A 102 -11.34 14.69 1.01
CA SER A 102 -10.47 14.81 -0.17
C SER A 102 -9.44 13.68 -0.25
N LEU A 103 -9.10 13.29 -1.47
CA LEU A 103 -8.11 12.27 -1.78
C LEU A 103 -7.18 12.76 -2.88
N LEU A 104 -5.87 12.65 -2.67
CA LEU A 104 -4.87 12.81 -3.72
C LEU A 104 -4.34 11.43 -4.09
N TYR A 105 -4.51 11.03 -5.35
CA TYR A 105 -3.88 9.85 -5.92
C TYR A 105 -2.73 10.27 -6.82
N THR A 106 -1.52 9.76 -6.59
CA THR A 106 -0.34 10.23 -7.31
C THR A 106 -0.20 9.65 -8.73
N GLY A 107 -0.73 8.44 -8.97
CA GLY A 107 -0.18 7.60 -10.03
C GLY A 107 1.32 7.41 -9.82
N ASP A 108 2.08 7.24 -10.91
CA ASP A 108 3.54 7.35 -10.86
C ASP A 108 3.95 8.82 -10.92
N PHE A 109 4.93 9.22 -10.09
CA PHE A 109 5.31 10.62 -9.95
C PHE A 109 6.80 10.81 -9.69
N ASN A 110 7.30 12.00 -9.98
CA ASN A 110 8.65 12.43 -9.64
C ASN A 110 8.67 13.93 -9.32
N LEU A 111 9.12 14.27 -8.12
CA LEU A 111 9.21 15.67 -7.69
C LEU A 111 10.41 16.41 -8.30
N ARG A 112 11.39 15.67 -8.82
CA ARG A 112 12.56 16.27 -9.47
C ARG A 112 12.16 16.74 -10.87
N PRO A 113 12.45 17.99 -11.25
CA PRO A 113 12.02 18.51 -12.54
C PRO A 113 12.72 17.76 -13.69
N GLY A 114 11.93 17.09 -14.53
CA GLY A 114 12.40 16.50 -15.79
C GLY A 114 12.39 17.52 -16.93
N ILE A 115 13.15 17.26 -18.00
CA ILE A 115 13.25 18.17 -19.16
C ILE A 115 12.34 17.79 -20.33
N ALA A 116 11.56 16.71 -20.17
CA ALA A 116 10.67 16.17 -21.19
C ALA A 116 9.22 16.00 -20.70
N CYS A 117 8.88 16.54 -19.53
CA CYS A 117 7.56 16.46 -18.91
C CYS A 117 7.26 17.72 -18.09
N GLU A 118 6.01 17.87 -17.67
CA GLU A 118 5.55 18.94 -16.80
C GLU A 118 6.18 18.81 -15.39
N THR A 119 6.52 19.94 -14.75
CA THR A 119 6.98 19.90 -13.35
C THR A 119 5.85 19.44 -12.43
N ALA A 120 6.16 18.53 -11.51
CA ALA A 120 5.16 18.01 -10.58
C ALA A 120 4.54 19.12 -9.71
N ALA A 121 3.23 19.00 -9.46
CA ALA A 121 2.51 19.81 -8.51
C ALA A 121 1.60 18.92 -7.66
N TRP A 122 1.30 19.36 -6.45
CA TRP A 122 0.51 18.62 -5.48
C TRP A 122 -0.40 19.58 -4.71
N ALA A 123 -1.40 19.02 -4.03
CA ALA A 123 -2.33 19.76 -3.20
C ALA A 123 -2.55 19.02 -1.87
N PRO A 124 -2.89 19.73 -0.78
CA PRO A 124 -3.30 19.08 0.46
C PRO A 124 -4.52 18.18 0.25
N ALA A 125 -4.54 17.03 0.93
CA ALA A 125 -5.67 16.10 0.90
C ALA A 125 -5.78 15.29 2.20
N GLU A 126 -6.98 14.89 2.60
CA GLU A 126 -7.15 14.09 3.82
C GLU A 126 -6.58 12.66 3.68
N THR A 127 -6.71 12.06 2.49
CA THR A 127 -6.10 10.77 2.14
C THR A 127 -5.09 10.97 1.01
N LEU A 128 -3.87 10.48 1.21
CA LEU A 128 -2.89 10.36 0.13
C LEU A 128 -2.79 8.89 -0.30
N VAL A 129 -3.04 8.60 -1.56
CA VAL A 129 -2.77 7.30 -2.18
C VAL A 129 -1.55 7.47 -3.09
N MET A 130 -0.41 6.88 -2.74
CA MET A 130 0.86 7.16 -3.43
C MET A 130 1.64 5.93 -3.85
N GLU A 131 2.33 6.04 -4.99
CA GLU A 131 3.30 5.03 -5.41
C GLU A 131 4.52 4.99 -4.48
N THR A 132 5.16 3.83 -4.39
CA THR A 132 6.35 3.60 -3.58
C THR A 132 7.37 2.72 -4.30
N THR A 133 7.54 2.92 -5.62
CA THR A 133 8.49 2.16 -6.46
C THR A 133 9.88 2.11 -5.84
N PHE A 134 10.32 3.23 -5.27
CA PHE A 134 11.61 3.39 -4.59
C PHE A 134 11.46 3.67 -3.08
N GLY A 135 10.48 3.03 -2.44
CA GLY A 135 10.14 3.17 -1.01
C GLY A 135 11.15 2.67 0.02
N LEU A 136 12.39 2.34 -0.35
CA LEU A 136 13.44 1.93 0.59
C LEU A 136 14.54 3.00 0.74
N PRO A 137 15.12 3.19 1.95
CA PRO A 137 16.18 4.17 2.18
C PRO A 137 17.41 4.06 1.26
N ARG A 138 17.66 2.89 0.67
CA ARG A 138 18.76 2.68 -0.29
C ARG A 138 18.53 3.36 -1.64
N TYR A 139 17.30 3.77 -1.96
CA TYR A 139 16.97 4.51 -3.18
C TYR A 139 16.92 6.03 -2.96
N ARG A 140 17.87 6.53 -2.16
CA ARG A 140 18.20 7.95 -2.12
C ARG A 140 19.07 8.26 -3.32
N PHE A 141 18.44 8.74 -4.38
CA PHE A 141 19.14 9.01 -5.64
C PHE A 141 20.13 10.18 -5.50
N PRO A 142 21.30 10.10 -6.16
CA PRO A 142 22.26 11.21 -6.21
C PRO A 142 21.66 12.45 -6.90
N PRO A 143 22.35 13.60 -6.86
CA PRO A 143 21.96 14.79 -7.60
C PRO A 143 21.79 14.50 -9.09
N THR A 144 20.66 14.90 -9.66
CA THR A 144 20.27 14.61 -11.05
C THR A 144 21.31 15.13 -12.03
N GLU A 145 21.86 16.31 -11.77
CA GLU A 145 22.85 17.01 -12.60
C GLU A 145 24.14 16.20 -12.73
N SER A 146 24.59 15.55 -11.64
CA SER A 146 25.78 14.70 -11.68
C SER A 146 25.58 13.44 -12.52
N VAL A 147 24.39 12.84 -12.46
CA VAL A 147 24.06 11.64 -13.23
C VAL A 147 23.94 12.00 -14.72
N ILE A 148 23.32 13.13 -15.03
CA ILE A 148 23.25 13.68 -16.38
C ILE A 148 24.65 13.95 -16.93
N ALA A 149 25.53 14.58 -16.16
CA ALA A 149 26.90 14.83 -16.58
C ALA A 149 27.61 13.53 -16.96
N SER A 150 27.56 12.51 -16.09
CA SER A 150 28.14 11.19 -16.39
C SER A 150 27.54 10.51 -17.62
N PHE A 151 26.24 10.67 -17.85
CA PHE A 151 25.58 10.16 -19.05
C PHE A 151 26.11 10.84 -20.32
N LEU A 152 26.21 12.17 -20.31
CA LEU A 152 26.69 12.93 -21.46
C LEU A 152 28.18 12.70 -21.72
N ASP A 153 29.01 12.58 -20.68
CA ASP A 153 30.42 12.21 -20.78
C ASP A 153 30.58 10.83 -21.43
N PHE A 154 29.84 9.83 -20.95
CA PHE A 154 29.85 8.49 -21.55
C PHE A 154 29.53 8.51 -23.04
N CYS A 155 28.51 9.29 -23.45
CA CYS A 155 28.13 9.42 -24.84
C CYS A 155 29.23 10.11 -25.67
N ARG A 156 29.80 11.21 -25.17
CA ARG A 156 30.89 11.94 -25.85
C ARG A 156 32.13 11.06 -26.03
N GLU A 157 32.64 10.46 -24.96
CA GLU A 157 33.81 9.58 -25.00
C GLU A 157 33.61 8.44 -26.01
N THR A 158 32.45 7.80 -25.98
CA THR A 158 32.15 6.70 -26.90
C THR A 158 32.18 7.18 -28.36
N LEU A 159 31.66 8.38 -28.65
CA LEU A 159 31.65 8.93 -30.01
C LEU A 159 33.06 9.36 -30.45
N GLU A 160 33.85 9.97 -29.56
CA GLU A 160 35.24 10.39 -29.81
C GLU A 160 36.16 9.20 -30.10
N GLU A 161 35.91 8.06 -29.47
CA GLU A 161 36.60 6.78 -29.74
C GLU A 161 36.12 6.08 -31.03
N GLY A 162 35.20 6.70 -31.79
CA GLY A 162 34.62 6.11 -33.00
C GLY A 162 33.65 4.96 -32.71
N GLY A 163 33.11 4.90 -31.50
CA GLY A 163 32.08 3.95 -31.10
C GLY A 163 30.65 4.46 -31.27
N VAL A 164 29.69 3.64 -30.84
CA VAL A 164 28.26 3.99 -30.82
C VAL A 164 27.73 3.84 -29.40
N PRO A 165 27.34 4.93 -28.72
CA PRO A 165 26.69 4.84 -27.42
C PRO A 165 25.26 4.35 -27.60
N VAL A 166 24.96 3.21 -26.98
CA VAL A 166 23.65 2.56 -26.97
C VAL A 166 23.02 2.78 -25.60
N VAL A 167 22.01 3.63 -25.55
CA VAL A 167 21.29 4.02 -24.34
C VAL A 167 20.07 3.12 -24.15
N LEU A 168 20.02 2.42 -23.02
CA LEU A 168 18.92 1.55 -22.63
C LEU A 168 17.97 2.31 -21.70
N ALA A 169 16.81 2.69 -22.22
CA ALA A 169 15.82 3.51 -21.54
C ALA A 169 14.38 3.06 -21.88
N TYR A 170 13.46 3.09 -20.92
CA TYR A 170 12.06 2.72 -21.14
C TYR A 170 11.44 3.55 -22.28
N SER A 171 10.58 2.92 -23.10
CA SER A 171 10.14 3.51 -24.36
C SER A 171 9.32 4.81 -24.23
N LEU A 172 8.72 5.04 -23.06
CA LEU A 172 7.98 6.25 -22.72
C LEU A 172 8.57 6.84 -21.43
N GLY A 173 8.85 8.15 -21.43
CA GLY A 173 9.52 8.84 -20.32
C GLY A 173 11.02 8.91 -20.57
N LYS A 174 11.77 7.99 -19.95
CA LYS A 174 13.24 7.99 -19.95
C LYS A 174 13.88 8.08 -21.32
N ALA A 175 13.31 7.42 -22.34
CA ALA A 175 13.87 7.50 -23.70
C ALA A 175 13.75 8.90 -24.30
N GLN A 176 12.65 9.62 -24.04
CA GLN A 176 12.44 10.99 -24.51
C GLN A 176 13.31 11.98 -23.72
N GLU A 177 13.49 11.76 -22.42
CA GLU A 177 14.43 12.55 -21.61
C GLU A 177 15.88 12.37 -22.10
N ALA A 178 16.32 11.11 -22.29
CA ALA A 178 17.66 10.82 -22.80
C ALA A 178 17.91 11.39 -24.20
N LEU A 179 16.88 11.38 -25.06
CA LEU A 179 16.91 12.00 -26.39
C LEU A 179 17.14 13.50 -26.26
N ARG A 180 16.34 14.17 -25.42
CA ARG A 180 16.45 15.61 -25.17
C ARG A 180 17.85 15.97 -24.66
N LEU A 181 18.31 15.28 -23.63
CA LEU A 181 19.65 15.47 -23.04
C LEU A 181 20.77 15.33 -24.07
N ALA A 182 20.75 14.27 -24.88
CA ALA A 182 21.80 14.02 -25.85
C ALA A 182 21.77 15.06 -26.99
N ALA A 183 20.58 15.41 -27.48
CA ALA A 183 20.42 16.37 -28.57
C ALA A 183 20.77 17.81 -28.14
N ASP A 184 20.36 18.22 -26.93
CA ASP A 184 20.70 19.54 -26.37
C ASP A 184 22.23 19.67 -26.15
N ALA A 185 22.92 18.55 -25.94
CA ALA A 185 24.38 18.47 -25.90
C ALA A 185 25.04 18.41 -27.30
N GLY A 186 24.29 18.62 -28.38
CA GLY A 186 24.79 18.68 -29.75
C GLY A 186 25.01 17.32 -30.42
N MET A 187 24.55 16.22 -29.83
CA MET A 187 24.73 14.88 -30.40
C MET A 187 23.55 14.50 -31.30
N SER A 188 23.86 13.86 -32.44
CA SER A 188 22.83 13.30 -33.32
C SER A 188 22.23 12.04 -32.68
N VAL A 189 20.89 11.96 -32.63
CA VAL A 189 20.18 10.86 -31.95
C VAL A 189 19.38 10.01 -32.94
N MET A 190 19.55 8.69 -32.83
CA MET A 190 18.67 7.69 -33.41
C MET A 190 17.89 6.97 -32.32
N VAL A 191 16.66 6.57 -32.63
CA VAL A 191 15.79 5.85 -31.69
C VAL A 191 15.25 4.57 -32.29
N HIS A 192 15.12 3.55 -31.46
CA HIS A 192 14.44 2.30 -31.80
C HIS A 192 12.97 2.56 -32.20
N GLY A 193 12.41 1.71 -33.07
CA GLY A 193 11.04 1.90 -33.61
C GLY A 193 9.94 2.00 -32.54
N ALA A 194 10.08 1.27 -31.43
CA ALA A 194 9.15 1.35 -30.30
C ALA A 194 9.19 2.70 -29.54
N ILE A 195 10.32 3.41 -29.61
CA ILE A 195 10.48 4.76 -29.03
C ILE A 195 10.00 5.81 -30.04
N HIS A 196 10.31 5.62 -31.32
CA HIS A 196 10.01 6.57 -32.39
C HIS A 196 8.55 7.03 -32.38
N ALA A 197 7.59 6.11 -32.35
CA ALA A 197 6.17 6.44 -32.39
C ALA A 197 5.72 7.31 -31.21
N LEU A 198 6.29 7.09 -30.02
CA LEU A 198 5.99 7.87 -28.82
C LEU A 198 6.73 9.21 -28.82
N ALA A 199 7.98 9.23 -29.27
CA ALA A 199 8.76 10.46 -29.42
C ALA A 199 8.15 11.42 -30.46
N GLN A 200 7.46 10.91 -31.48
CA GLN A 200 6.70 11.74 -32.42
C GLN A 200 5.56 12.50 -31.72
N VAL A 201 4.84 11.85 -30.80
CA VAL A 201 3.82 12.54 -30.00
C VAL A 201 4.43 13.65 -29.15
N TYR A 202 5.62 13.42 -28.57
CA TYR A 202 6.34 14.47 -27.84
C TYR A 202 6.70 15.64 -28.77
N ALA A 203 7.21 15.38 -29.97
CA ALA A 203 7.54 16.43 -30.94
C ALA A 203 6.34 17.24 -31.43
N GLU A 204 5.15 16.62 -31.48
CA GLU A 204 3.92 17.33 -31.83
C GLU A 204 3.39 18.20 -30.68
N LEU A 205 3.59 17.78 -29.44
CA LEU A 205 3.05 18.46 -28.25
C LEU A 205 4.01 19.47 -27.63
N LEU A 206 5.32 19.30 -27.84
CA LEU A 206 6.37 20.15 -27.31
C LEU A 206 7.11 20.83 -28.48
N PRO A 207 6.87 22.13 -28.73
CA PRO A 207 7.46 22.84 -29.88
C PRO A 207 8.98 22.79 -29.96
N ASP A 208 9.66 22.77 -28.81
CA ASP A 208 11.13 22.76 -28.71
C ASP A 208 11.70 21.35 -28.55
N PHE A 209 10.95 20.30 -28.90
CA PHE A 209 11.47 18.94 -28.82
C PHE A 209 12.49 18.67 -29.95
N PRO A 210 13.67 18.10 -29.65
CA PRO A 210 14.72 17.95 -30.64
C PRO A 210 14.37 17.01 -31.79
N THR A 211 15.07 17.20 -32.90
CA THR A 211 15.00 16.29 -34.04
C THR A 211 15.65 14.95 -33.71
N PHE A 212 15.05 13.86 -34.19
CA PHE A 212 15.57 12.51 -34.03
C PHE A 212 15.29 11.66 -35.27
N GLU A 213 16.08 10.61 -35.46
CA GLU A 213 15.92 9.68 -36.58
C GLU A 213 15.46 8.30 -36.10
N ARG A 214 14.61 7.63 -36.87
CA ARG A 214 14.35 6.20 -36.67
C ARG A 214 15.61 5.40 -36.99
N TYR A 215 15.94 4.44 -36.14
CA TYR A 215 17.06 3.53 -36.36
C TYR A 215 17.01 2.90 -37.76
N THR A 216 18.12 3.01 -38.47
CA THR A 216 18.34 2.39 -39.78
C THR A 216 19.69 1.67 -39.77
N ALA A 217 19.70 0.39 -40.14
CA ALA A 217 20.92 -0.40 -40.16
C ALA A 217 22.00 0.26 -41.05
N GLY A 218 23.24 0.30 -40.56
CA GLY A 218 24.37 0.92 -41.27
C GLY A 218 24.45 2.46 -41.19
N ARG A 219 23.46 3.15 -40.58
CA ARG A 219 23.45 4.63 -40.46
C ARG A 219 23.66 5.15 -39.02
N VAL A 220 23.90 4.25 -38.07
CA VAL A 220 23.99 4.57 -36.64
C VAL A 220 25.38 5.07 -36.21
N GLN A 221 26.41 4.89 -37.04
CA GLN A 221 27.76 5.31 -36.73
C GLN A 221 27.84 6.82 -36.47
N GLY A 222 28.53 7.23 -35.41
CA GLY A 222 28.64 8.64 -35.01
C GLY A 222 27.37 9.24 -34.39
N LYS A 223 26.39 8.41 -34.01
CA LYS A 223 25.13 8.84 -33.39
C LYS A 223 24.89 8.12 -32.07
N VAL A 224 24.11 8.75 -31.19
CA VAL A 224 23.57 8.10 -29.98
C VAL A 224 22.36 7.26 -30.37
N LEU A 225 22.36 5.98 -30.03
CA LEU A 225 21.22 5.09 -30.27
C LEU A 225 20.46 4.84 -28.97
N ILE A 226 19.18 5.24 -28.90
CA ILE A 226 18.32 4.97 -27.75
C ILE A 226 17.41 3.78 -28.05
N CYS A 227 17.43 2.78 -27.17
CA CYS A 227 16.70 1.52 -27.29
C CYS A 227 15.98 1.17 -25.98
N PRO A 228 14.84 0.45 -26.05
CA PRO A 228 14.27 -0.16 -24.85
C PRO A 228 15.23 -1.21 -24.26
N PRO A 229 15.23 -1.43 -22.93
CA PRO A 229 16.08 -2.45 -22.29
C PRO A 229 15.89 -3.86 -22.88
N SER A 230 14.67 -4.20 -23.33
CA SER A 230 14.37 -5.48 -23.98
C SER A 230 15.11 -5.69 -25.31
N ALA A 231 15.60 -4.62 -25.95
CA ALA A 231 16.36 -4.68 -27.19
C ALA A 231 17.88 -4.80 -26.97
N ALA A 232 18.37 -4.72 -25.73
CA ALA A 232 19.81 -4.71 -25.41
C ALA A 232 20.55 -5.91 -26.02
N GLU A 233 19.93 -7.10 -25.95
CA GLU A 233 20.50 -8.36 -26.44
C GLU A 233 20.00 -8.75 -27.84
N SER A 234 19.28 -7.85 -28.52
CA SER A 234 18.76 -8.12 -29.85
C SER A 234 19.87 -8.26 -30.89
N PRO A 235 19.67 -9.04 -31.97
CA PRO A 235 20.62 -9.10 -33.08
C PRO A 235 20.91 -7.73 -33.71
N MET A 236 19.96 -6.79 -33.62
CA MET A 236 20.12 -5.41 -34.06
C MET A 236 21.25 -4.72 -33.29
N VAL A 237 21.19 -4.71 -31.96
CA VAL A 237 22.21 -4.05 -31.11
C VAL A 237 23.53 -4.81 -31.18
N ARG A 238 23.51 -6.15 -31.14
CA ARG A 238 24.74 -6.97 -31.14
C ARG A 238 25.58 -6.82 -32.41
N ARG A 239 24.97 -6.48 -33.55
CA ARG A 239 25.68 -6.26 -34.84
C ARG A 239 26.32 -4.87 -34.96
N ILE A 240 26.04 -3.95 -34.04
CA ILE A 240 26.67 -2.64 -34.02
C ILE A 240 28.12 -2.82 -33.58
N ALA A 241 29.05 -2.47 -34.48
CA ALA A 241 30.48 -2.45 -34.20
C ALA A 241 30.82 -1.37 -33.17
N ASN A 242 31.81 -1.64 -32.31
CA ASN A 242 32.32 -0.70 -31.31
C ASN A 242 31.22 -0.02 -30.47
N ARG A 243 30.16 -0.75 -30.12
CA ARG A 243 29.11 -0.23 -29.24
C ARG A 243 29.59 -0.18 -27.79
N ARG A 244 29.17 0.85 -27.06
CA ARG A 244 29.20 0.89 -25.59
C ARG A 244 27.78 1.11 -25.11
N THR A 245 27.36 0.38 -24.08
CA THR A 245 25.98 0.36 -23.59
C THR A 245 25.87 1.05 -22.24
N VAL A 246 24.90 1.95 -22.11
CA VAL A 246 24.55 2.61 -20.84
C VAL A 246 23.08 2.39 -20.53
N SER A 247 22.75 2.01 -19.29
CA SER A 247 21.35 1.92 -18.84
C SER A 247 20.99 3.07 -17.92
N LEU A 248 19.86 3.73 -18.22
CA LEU A 248 19.31 4.82 -17.41
C LEU A 248 18.08 4.31 -16.67
N THR A 249 18.21 4.13 -15.35
CA THR A 249 17.09 3.67 -14.51
C THR A 249 17.38 3.88 -13.03
N GLY A 250 16.36 4.17 -12.22
CA GLY A 250 16.50 4.20 -10.76
C GLY A 250 17.00 2.88 -10.15
N TRP A 251 16.79 1.74 -10.81
CA TRP A 251 17.31 0.45 -10.34
C TRP A 251 18.84 0.35 -10.36
N ALA A 252 19.54 1.26 -11.04
CA ALA A 252 21.00 1.32 -11.05
C ALA A 252 21.61 1.74 -9.71
N MET A 253 20.79 2.12 -8.73
CA MET A 253 21.22 2.24 -7.33
C MET A 253 21.71 0.91 -6.74
N ASP A 254 21.27 -0.23 -7.29
CA ASP A 254 21.82 -1.53 -6.96
C ASP A 254 23.12 -1.77 -7.75
N PRO A 255 24.28 -1.93 -7.08
CA PRO A 255 25.55 -2.21 -7.76
C PRO A 255 25.53 -3.47 -8.63
N GLN A 256 24.65 -4.43 -8.32
CA GLN A 256 24.48 -5.65 -9.12
C GLN A 256 23.69 -5.42 -10.41
N TYR A 257 22.97 -4.31 -10.54
CA TYR A 257 22.14 -4.01 -11.70
C TYR A 257 22.93 -4.03 -13.01
N ARG A 258 24.15 -3.44 -13.02
CA ARG A 258 25.02 -3.43 -14.20
C ARG A 258 25.29 -4.84 -14.73
N PHE A 259 25.61 -5.78 -13.84
CA PHE A 259 25.89 -7.17 -14.21
C PHE A 259 24.63 -7.90 -14.68
N ARG A 260 23.48 -7.64 -14.05
CA ARG A 260 22.19 -8.25 -14.43
C ARG A 260 21.69 -7.75 -15.79
N SER A 261 21.86 -6.46 -16.06
CA SER A 261 21.46 -5.81 -17.32
C SER A 261 22.51 -5.93 -18.43
N ARG A 262 23.71 -6.43 -18.11
CA ARG A 262 24.84 -6.63 -19.04
C ARG A 262 25.20 -5.36 -19.82
N CYS A 263 25.06 -4.20 -19.18
CA CYS A 263 25.51 -2.93 -19.73
C CYS A 263 26.93 -2.60 -19.25
N ASP A 264 27.63 -1.76 -20.01
CA ASP A 264 28.97 -1.28 -19.66
C ASP A 264 28.91 -0.26 -18.52
N LEU A 265 27.84 0.54 -18.49
CA LEU A 265 27.54 1.54 -17.46
C LEU A 265 26.05 1.51 -17.07
N ALA A 266 25.75 1.64 -15.79
CA ALA A 266 24.39 1.82 -15.29
C ALA A 266 24.33 3.10 -14.45
N LEU A 267 23.37 3.97 -14.74
CA LEU A 267 23.23 5.28 -14.10
C LEU A 267 21.85 5.43 -13.45
N PRO A 268 21.78 5.89 -12.18
CA PRO A 268 20.54 5.99 -11.41
C PRO A 268 19.69 7.21 -11.79
N LEU A 269 19.38 7.36 -13.08
CA LEU A 269 18.46 8.38 -13.57
C LEU A 269 17.04 7.80 -13.62
N SER A 270 16.19 8.23 -12.71
CA SER A 270 14.83 7.71 -12.50
C SER A 270 13.77 8.69 -13.00
N ASP A 271 12.65 8.18 -13.52
CA ASP A 271 11.41 8.96 -13.75
C ASP A 271 10.44 8.85 -12.57
N HIS A 272 10.80 8.14 -11.50
CA HIS A 272 10.03 8.05 -10.27
C HIS A 272 10.76 8.74 -9.12
N ALA A 273 9.99 9.23 -8.16
CA ALA A 273 10.48 9.82 -6.92
C ALA A 273 11.36 8.83 -6.14
N GLY A 274 12.52 9.32 -5.68
CA GLY A 274 13.37 8.59 -4.74
C GLY A 274 12.81 8.66 -3.32
N TYR A 275 13.40 7.89 -2.41
CA TYR A 275 12.92 7.76 -1.03
C TYR A 275 12.70 9.11 -0.30
N ASP A 276 13.61 10.07 -0.48
CA ASP A 276 13.49 11.40 0.12
C ASP A 276 12.37 12.24 -0.51
N ASP A 277 12.12 12.07 -1.80
CA ASP A 277 11.05 12.77 -2.50
C ASP A 277 9.67 12.18 -2.13
N LEU A 278 9.59 10.87 -1.87
CA LEU A 278 8.39 10.23 -1.32
C LEU A 278 8.04 10.82 0.06
N LEU A 279 9.02 10.93 0.96
CA LEU A 279 8.83 11.53 2.28
C LEU A 279 8.42 13.01 2.17
N ARG A 280 9.07 13.77 1.28
CA ARG A 280 8.74 15.18 1.03
C ARG A 280 7.30 15.35 0.56
N LEU A 281 6.81 14.50 -0.33
CA LEU A 281 5.42 14.58 -0.78
C LEU A 281 4.45 14.37 0.40
N VAL A 282 4.70 13.36 1.25
CA VAL A 282 3.87 13.10 2.44
C VAL A 282 3.85 14.32 3.37
N GLU A 283 5.00 14.95 3.62
CA GLU A 283 5.10 16.16 4.44
C GLU A 283 4.31 17.32 3.83
N GLN A 284 4.43 17.56 2.53
CA GLN A 284 3.81 18.69 1.86
C GLN A 284 2.30 18.54 1.65
N VAL A 285 1.81 17.32 1.43
CA VAL A 285 0.38 17.02 1.33
C VAL A 285 -0.29 17.05 2.72
N ALA A 286 0.48 16.77 3.78
CA ALA A 286 0.04 16.72 5.18
C ALA A 286 -1.26 15.89 5.40
N PRO A 287 -1.33 14.64 4.92
CA PRO A 287 -2.55 13.85 4.96
C PRO A 287 -2.85 13.31 6.36
N ARG A 288 -4.13 13.02 6.63
CA ARG A 288 -4.54 12.29 7.85
C ARG A 288 -4.15 10.82 7.78
N ARG A 289 -4.17 10.23 6.58
CA ARG A 289 -3.68 8.87 6.32
C ARG A 289 -3.00 8.75 4.95
N VAL A 290 -2.05 7.83 4.86
CA VAL A 290 -1.34 7.45 3.63
C VAL A 290 -1.68 6.01 3.27
N LEU A 291 -1.97 5.77 2.01
CA LEU A 291 -2.16 4.45 1.43
C LEU A 291 -1.09 4.24 0.37
N THR A 292 -0.21 3.27 0.59
CA THR A 292 0.93 3.00 -0.30
C THR A 292 0.58 1.90 -1.30
N VAL A 293 1.03 2.08 -2.54
CA VAL A 293 0.88 1.14 -3.66
C VAL A 293 2.17 1.08 -4.47
N HIS A 294 2.36 0.01 -5.25
CA HIS A 294 3.53 -0.21 -6.11
C HIS A 294 4.89 -0.29 -5.38
N GLY A 295 5.79 -1.14 -5.88
CA GLY A 295 7.14 -1.29 -5.29
C GLY A 295 7.14 -1.76 -3.83
N PHE A 296 7.75 -0.97 -2.95
CA PHE A 296 8.01 -1.29 -1.54
C PHE A 296 6.92 -0.71 -0.62
N ALA A 297 5.67 -1.02 -0.95
CA ALA A 297 4.49 -0.42 -0.30
C ALA A 297 4.41 -0.76 1.19
N GLU A 298 4.65 -2.03 1.56
CA GLU A 298 4.61 -2.46 2.96
C GLU A 298 5.73 -1.81 3.78
N GLU A 299 6.96 -1.79 3.24
CA GLU A 299 8.14 -1.26 3.92
C GLU A 299 8.07 0.26 4.08
N PHE A 300 7.64 0.99 3.05
CA PHE A 300 7.49 2.44 3.15
C PHE A 300 6.35 2.81 4.10
N ALA A 301 5.23 2.08 4.07
CA ALA A 301 4.17 2.28 5.06
C ALA A 301 4.66 2.01 6.49
N ALA A 302 5.49 0.99 6.71
CA ALA A 302 6.09 0.71 8.01
C ALA A 302 7.01 1.85 8.48
N ASP A 303 7.82 2.40 7.59
CA ASP A 303 8.68 3.54 7.91
C ASP A 303 7.88 4.81 8.24
N LEU A 304 6.80 5.09 7.50
CA LEU A 304 5.88 6.18 7.82
C LEU A 304 5.21 5.98 9.20
N ARG A 305 4.79 4.76 9.53
CA ARG A 305 4.24 4.43 10.87
C ARG A 305 5.27 4.65 11.97
N ALA A 306 6.53 4.28 11.74
CA ALA A 306 7.63 4.53 12.69
C ALA A 306 7.85 6.04 12.95
N ARG A 307 7.45 6.90 11.99
CA ARG A 307 7.47 8.37 12.10
C ARG A 307 6.18 8.97 12.69
N GLY A 308 5.23 8.12 13.13
CA GLY A 308 3.96 8.56 13.70
C GLY A 308 2.88 8.93 12.69
N ILE A 309 3.06 8.59 11.41
CA ILE A 309 2.11 8.87 10.34
C ILE A 309 1.20 7.65 10.14
N GLU A 310 -0.12 7.85 10.04
CA GLU A 310 -1.05 6.75 9.76
C GLU A 310 -0.86 6.25 8.32
N ALA A 311 -0.19 5.11 8.13
CA ALA A 311 0.13 4.59 6.80
C ALA A 311 -0.06 3.08 6.66
N TRP A 312 -0.66 2.65 5.53
CA TRP A 312 -0.98 1.25 5.24
C TRP A 312 -0.76 0.91 3.76
N ALA A 313 -0.23 -0.27 3.47
CA ALA A 313 -0.20 -0.78 2.10
C ALA A 313 -1.61 -1.21 1.69
N LEU A 314 -2.04 -0.79 0.49
CA LEU A 314 -3.37 -1.14 -0.06
C LEU A 314 -3.45 -2.61 -0.49
N GLU A 315 -2.34 -3.15 -0.99
CA GLU A 315 -2.18 -4.55 -1.35
C GLU A 315 -1.04 -5.13 -0.51
N GLY A 316 -1.23 -6.33 0.09
CA GLY A 316 -0.19 -6.99 0.88
C GLY A 316 -0.64 -7.52 2.24
N ARG A 317 0.24 -8.28 2.91
CA ARG A 317 0.01 -8.70 4.30
C ARG A 317 0.47 -7.55 5.18
N ASN A 318 -0.46 -6.65 5.51
CA ASN A 318 -0.26 -5.66 6.57
C ASN A 318 -0.09 -6.38 7.92
N GLN A 319 1.08 -6.96 8.16
CA GLN A 319 1.45 -7.61 9.41
C GLN A 319 1.40 -6.53 10.50
N LEU A 320 0.73 -6.83 11.61
CA LEU A 320 0.70 -5.93 12.75
C LEU A 320 2.11 -5.94 13.35
N ASP A 321 2.88 -4.89 13.11
CA ASP A 321 4.12 -4.65 13.84
C ASP A 321 3.73 -4.30 15.29
N LEU A 322 3.83 -5.29 16.18
CA LEU A 322 3.71 -5.09 17.62
C LEU A 322 5.10 -4.71 18.15
N PRO A 323 5.36 -3.45 18.51
CA PRO A 323 6.63 -3.08 19.13
C PRO A 323 6.62 -3.61 20.57
N LEU A 324 6.98 -4.88 20.77
CA LEU A 324 7.11 -5.48 22.09
C LEU A 324 8.48 -5.13 22.68
N ARG A 325 8.52 -4.38 23.76
CA ARG A 325 9.72 -4.23 24.60
C ARG A 325 9.90 -5.49 25.42
N ILE A 326 10.88 -6.33 25.07
CA ILE A 326 11.32 -7.43 25.93
C ILE A 326 12.17 -6.83 27.05
N THR A 327 11.55 -6.45 28.16
CA THR A 327 12.24 -6.03 29.39
C THR A 327 12.20 -7.14 30.43
N GLY A 328 13.36 -7.49 31.00
CA GLY A 328 13.46 -8.36 32.18
C GLY A 328 12.80 -7.73 33.42
N PRO A 329 12.58 -8.51 34.49
CA PRO A 329 11.62 -8.17 35.54
C PRO A 329 12.10 -7.04 36.44
N SER A 330 11.27 -6.01 36.64
CA SER A 330 11.39 -5.12 37.80
C SER A 330 10.07 -4.44 38.20
N ALA A 331 9.66 -4.76 39.43
CA ALA A 331 8.93 -4.04 40.49
C ALA A 331 7.86 -2.95 40.19
N THR A 332 6.74 -3.12 40.91
CA THR A 332 5.58 -2.23 41.18
C THR A 332 5.98 -0.89 41.85
N ALA A 333 5.23 0.23 41.84
CA ALA A 333 3.85 0.53 42.29
C ALA A 333 3.47 2.06 42.00
N PRO A 334 2.45 2.74 42.62
CA PRO A 334 1.06 2.93 42.14
C PRO A 334 0.44 4.38 42.16
N GLY A 335 -0.72 4.57 41.46
CA GLY A 335 -1.90 5.47 41.70
C GLY A 335 -1.79 7.03 41.63
N PRO A 336 -2.88 7.86 41.47
CA PRO A 336 -4.31 7.63 41.85
C PRO A 336 -5.50 8.22 40.97
N THR A 337 -6.69 7.55 41.06
CA THR A 337 -8.18 7.89 41.07
C THR A 337 -8.88 8.92 40.13
N PRO A 338 -10.26 8.95 39.99
CA PRO A 338 -11.34 8.15 40.65
C PRO A 338 -12.54 7.62 39.79
N ALA A 339 -13.31 6.66 40.32
CA ALA A 339 -14.76 6.51 40.08
C ALA A 339 -15.49 5.65 41.15
N HIS A 340 -16.67 6.16 41.57
CA HIS A 340 -17.99 5.59 41.95
C HIS A 340 -18.22 4.08 42.28
N PRO A 341 -19.32 3.75 43.00
CA PRO A 341 -19.30 2.96 44.23
C PRO A 341 -19.34 1.44 44.05
N GLU A 342 -18.96 0.81 45.16
CA GLU A 342 -18.61 -0.58 45.42
C GLU A 342 -19.76 -1.59 45.27
N HIS A 343 -19.49 -2.67 44.53
CA HIS A 343 -19.94 -4.01 44.89
C HIS A 343 -18.68 -4.84 45.17
N GLU A 344 -18.65 -5.58 46.28
CA GLU A 344 -17.54 -6.46 46.66
C GLU A 344 -17.23 -7.46 45.52
N THR A 345 -16.21 -7.14 44.72
CA THR A 345 -15.66 -8.03 43.70
C THR A 345 -14.31 -8.56 44.17
N SER A 346 -14.11 -9.87 44.04
CA SER A 346 -12.80 -10.53 44.11
C SER A 346 -11.73 -9.74 43.33
N PRO A 347 -10.45 -9.77 43.75
CA PRO A 347 -9.39 -9.04 43.05
C PRO A 347 -9.33 -9.45 41.57
N PRO A 348 -9.14 -8.50 40.63
CA PRO A 348 -9.19 -8.78 39.21
C PRO A 348 -8.14 -9.81 38.81
N GLY A 349 -8.58 -10.86 38.13
CA GLY A 349 -7.74 -11.92 37.58
C GLY A 349 -7.16 -11.57 36.21
N PRO A 350 -6.24 -12.38 35.68
CA PRO A 350 -5.60 -12.15 34.39
C PRO A 350 -6.57 -12.03 33.20
N LEU A 351 -7.73 -12.71 33.26
CA LEU A 351 -8.76 -12.66 32.21
C LEU A 351 -9.58 -11.37 32.22
N ASP A 352 -9.69 -10.67 33.35
CA ASP A 352 -10.40 -9.37 33.44
C ASP A 352 -9.67 -8.29 32.63
N GLY A 353 -8.34 -8.32 32.65
CA GLY A 353 -7.51 -7.48 31.80
C GLY A 353 -7.72 -7.76 30.31
N PHE A 354 -7.94 -9.03 29.93
CA PHE A 354 -8.25 -9.42 28.55
C PHE A 354 -9.62 -8.92 28.10
N GLY A 355 -10.63 -8.99 28.98
CA GLY A 355 -11.95 -8.40 28.73
C GLY A 355 -11.87 -6.89 28.48
N THR A 356 -11.12 -6.19 29.33
CA THR A 356 -10.87 -4.74 29.18
C THR A 356 -10.14 -4.41 27.88
N LEU A 357 -9.15 -5.22 27.47
CA LEU A 357 -8.50 -5.09 26.17
C LEU A 357 -9.51 -5.22 25.03
N CYS A 358 -10.37 -6.25 25.06
CA CYS A 358 -11.38 -6.48 24.02
C CYS A 358 -12.33 -5.29 23.88
N GLU A 359 -12.79 -4.71 24.99
CA GLU A 359 -13.63 -3.51 24.99
C GLU A 359 -12.89 -2.28 24.43
N ALA A 360 -11.64 -2.06 24.82
CA ALA A 360 -10.82 -0.97 24.29
C ALA A 360 -10.55 -1.13 22.78
N LEU A 361 -10.31 -2.35 22.30
CA LEU A 361 -10.13 -2.67 20.88
C LEU A 361 -11.42 -2.46 20.08
N ALA A 362 -12.58 -2.77 20.67
CA ALA A 362 -13.88 -2.55 20.05
C ALA A 362 -14.24 -1.06 19.96
N ALA A 363 -13.93 -0.28 21.01
CA ALA A 363 -14.22 1.15 21.08
C ALA A 363 -13.25 2.02 20.25
N THR A 364 -12.06 1.51 19.92
CA THR A 364 -11.07 2.22 19.15
C THR A 364 -11.31 2.05 17.65
N THR A 365 -11.20 3.11 16.84
CA THR A 365 -11.27 3.02 15.37
C THR A 365 -9.89 3.04 14.71
N SER A 366 -8.92 3.78 15.29
CA SER A 366 -7.54 3.85 14.80
C SER A 366 -6.81 2.51 14.95
N ARG A 367 -6.34 1.95 13.83
CA ARG A 367 -5.60 0.68 13.82
C ARG A 367 -4.26 0.78 14.57
N LEU A 368 -3.58 1.93 14.52
CA LEU A 368 -2.36 2.18 15.30
C LEU A 368 -2.64 2.16 16.81
N ARG A 369 -3.73 2.78 17.26
CA ARG A 369 -4.11 2.75 18.69
C ARG A 369 -4.52 1.34 19.14
N LYS A 370 -5.19 0.57 18.28
CA LYS A 370 -5.48 -0.86 18.56
C LYS A 370 -4.20 -1.67 18.76
N ILE A 371 -3.20 -1.46 17.89
CA ILE A 371 -1.88 -2.10 18.02
C ILE A 371 -1.23 -1.70 19.35
N ALA A 372 -1.28 -0.43 19.73
CA ALA A 372 -0.73 0.04 21.01
C ALA A 372 -1.42 -0.61 22.22
N HIS A 373 -2.76 -0.69 22.22
CA HIS A 373 -3.51 -1.40 23.28
C HIS A 373 -3.12 -2.87 23.37
N LEU A 374 -3.00 -3.55 22.21
CA LEU A 374 -2.61 -4.95 22.15
C LEU A 374 -1.16 -5.16 22.62
N ALA A 375 -0.22 -4.34 22.16
CA ALA A 375 1.19 -4.42 22.57
C ALA A 375 1.33 -4.22 24.09
N ALA A 376 0.73 -3.17 24.64
CA ALA A 376 0.77 -2.89 26.08
C ALA A 376 0.18 -4.02 26.93
N PHE A 377 -0.86 -4.70 26.43
CA PHE A 377 -1.42 -5.86 27.12
C PHE A 377 -0.49 -7.07 27.07
N LEU A 378 0.03 -7.40 25.88
CA LEU A 378 0.87 -8.57 25.66
C LEU A 378 2.25 -8.47 26.33
N GLU A 379 2.82 -7.27 26.47
CA GLU A 379 4.11 -7.04 27.15
C GLU A 379 4.11 -7.48 28.61
N ASN A 380 2.95 -7.44 29.27
CA ASN A 380 2.82 -7.72 30.69
C ASN A 380 2.42 -9.18 30.98
N LEU A 381 2.40 -10.05 29.96
CA LEU A 381 2.02 -11.46 30.13
C LEU A 381 3.25 -12.37 30.25
N GLU A 382 3.14 -13.35 31.15
CA GLU A 382 4.09 -14.46 31.23
C GLU A 382 4.10 -15.27 29.91
N PRO A 383 5.22 -15.89 29.51
CA PRO A 383 5.37 -16.55 28.21
C PRO A 383 4.30 -17.61 27.89
N ALA A 384 3.77 -18.30 28.91
CA ALA A 384 2.71 -19.29 28.75
C ALA A 384 1.36 -18.64 28.41
N ASP A 385 1.03 -17.52 29.07
CA ASP A 385 -0.23 -16.79 28.86
C ASP A 385 -0.17 -15.91 27.61
N LEU A 386 1.00 -15.42 27.25
CA LEU A 386 1.26 -14.77 25.97
C LEU A 386 0.89 -15.68 24.79
N ARG A 387 1.33 -16.96 24.82
CA ARG A 387 1.00 -17.94 23.76
C ARG A 387 -0.51 -18.17 23.64
N ARG A 388 -1.20 -18.33 24.76
CA ARG A 388 -2.66 -18.53 24.82
C ARG A 388 -3.41 -17.33 24.27
N THR A 389 -3.06 -16.14 24.76
CA THR A 389 -3.71 -14.88 24.40
C THR A 389 -3.55 -14.55 22.92
N VAL A 390 -2.35 -14.74 22.36
CA VAL A 390 -2.10 -14.51 20.92
C VAL A 390 -2.99 -15.40 20.05
N ALA A 391 -3.20 -16.67 20.43
CA ALA A 391 -4.10 -17.55 19.70
C ALA A 391 -5.55 -17.03 19.72
N TRP A 392 -6.03 -16.58 20.88
CA TRP A 392 -7.41 -16.11 21.06
C TRP A 392 -7.69 -14.80 20.33
N VAL A 393 -6.77 -13.82 20.39
CA VAL A 393 -6.88 -12.56 19.64
C VAL A 393 -6.89 -12.82 18.13
N ALA A 394 -6.16 -13.83 17.66
CA ALA A 394 -6.19 -14.27 16.27
C ALA A 394 -7.46 -15.06 15.88
N GLY A 395 -8.45 -15.17 16.78
CA GLY A 395 -9.71 -15.88 16.55
C GLY A 395 -9.62 -17.40 16.69
N ASN A 396 -8.56 -17.92 17.29
CA ASN A 396 -8.34 -19.36 17.48
C ASN A 396 -8.49 -19.73 18.96
N PRO A 397 -9.49 -20.54 19.36
CA PRO A 397 -9.69 -20.85 20.77
C PRO A 397 -8.59 -21.76 21.36
N LEU A 398 -7.79 -22.46 20.54
CA LEU A 398 -6.77 -23.41 21.00
C LEU A 398 -5.45 -23.26 20.18
N PRO A 399 -4.26 -23.33 20.82
CA PRO A 399 -2.99 -23.36 20.10
C PRO A 399 -2.79 -24.69 19.35
N GLY A 400 -2.36 -24.64 18.08
CA GLY A 400 -1.64 -25.76 17.47
C GLY A 400 -2.35 -26.83 16.60
N ARG A 401 -3.57 -26.63 16.04
CA ARG A 401 -4.00 -27.09 14.68
C ARG A 401 -5.52 -27.28 14.46
N ALA A 402 -5.91 -26.99 13.22
CA ALA A 402 -6.91 -27.62 12.33
C ALA A 402 -8.13 -28.36 12.92
N GLY A 403 -9.30 -27.68 12.85
CA GLY A 403 -10.58 -28.35 12.59
C GLY A 403 -11.39 -28.84 13.78
N ARG A 404 -10.89 -28.77 15.02
CA ARG A 404 -11.67 -29.10 16.22
C ARG A 404 -12.63 -27.94 16.57
N ARG A 405 -13.93 -28.23 16.63
CA ARG A 405 -14.97 -27.28 17.06
C ARG A 405 -15.40 -27.64 18.49
N LEU A 406 -15.57 -26.64 19.35
CA LEU A 406 -16.07 -26.84 20.73
C LEU A 406 -17.51 -27.37 20.77
N GLN A 407 -18.27 -27.22 19.68
CA GLN A 407 -19.68 -27.62 19.55
C GLN A 407 -20.60 -27.02 20.63
N THR A 408 -20.23 -25.85 21.16
CA THR A 408 -20.97 -25.09 22.17
C THR A 408 -21.89 -24.06 21.53
N GLY A 409 -22.97 -24.52 20.90
CA GLY A 409 -23.99 -23.64 20.31
C GLY A 409 -24.81 -22.89 21.38
N GLY A 410 -25.52 -21.82 20.99
CA GLY A 410 -26.25 -20.96 21.93
C GLY A 410 -27.31 -21.65 22.78
N ALA A 411 -27.89 -22.77 22.33
CA ALA A 411 -28.81 -23.56 23.16
C ALA A 411 -28.11 -24.23 24.35
N LEU A 412 -26.87 -24.67 24.16
CA LEU A 412 -26.07 -25.32 25.19
C LEU A 412 -25.59 -24.30 26.22
N LEU A 413 -25.12 -23.13 25.76
CA LEU A 413 -24.74 -22.01 26.63
C LEU A 413 -25.90 -21.55 27.51
N ARG A 414 -27.11 -21.41 26.94
CA ARG A 414 -28.30 -21.02 27.73
C ARG A 414 -28.66 -22.06 28.79
N ARG A 415 -28.51 -23.36 28.50
CA ARG A 415 -28.74 -24.43 29.48
C ARG A 415 -27.72 -24.41 30.61
N ALA A 416 -26.44 -24.18 30.29
CA ALA A 416 -25.39 -24.06 31.29
C ALA A 416 -25.63 -22.85 32.21
N VAL A 417 -25.99 -21.69 31.64
CA VAL A 417 -26.37 -20.49 32.41
C VAL A 417 -27.62 -20.74 33.27
N ALA A 418 -28.64 -21.41 32.72
CA ALA A 418 -29.85 -21.77 33.46
C ALA A 418 -29.54 -22.66 34.66
N ALA A 419 -28.68 -23.67 34.46
CA ALA A 419 -28.23 -24.58 35.51
C ALA A 419 -27.44 -23.84 36.60
N ALA A 420 -26.44 -23.02 36.22
CA ALA A 420 -25.63 -22.25 37.17
C ALA A 420 -26.46 -21.22 37.94
N ALA A 421 -27.36 -20.50 37.26
CA ALA A 421 -28.25 -19.51 37.88
C ALA A 421 -29.41 -20.14 38.68
N ARG A 422 -29.63 -21.46 38.57
CA ARG A 422 -30.80 -22.17 39.11
C ARG A 422 -32.14 -21.57 38.65
N LEU A 423 -32.21 -21.19 37.37
CA LEU A 423 -33.40 -20.59 36.76
C LEU A 423 -33.95 -21.47 35.62
N PRO A 424 -35.25 -21.36 35.29
CA PRO A 424 -35.80 -21.97 34.09
C PRO A 424 -35.12 -21.45 32.81
N GLU A 425 -34.85 -22.31 31.81
CA GLU A 425 -34.26 -21.91 30.51
C GLU A 425 -35.11 -20.82 29.80
N ALA A 426 -36.41 -20.76 30.09
CA ALA A 426 -37.31 -19.72 29.60
C ALA A 426 -36.89 -18.32 30.03
N GLU A 427 -36.44 -18.14 31.28
CA GLU A 427 -36.00 -16.84 31.80
C GLU A 427 -34.67 -16.42 31.17
N VAL A 428 -33.73 -17.36 31.00
CA VAL A 428 -32.47 -17.11 30.29
C VAL A 428 -32.71 -16.68 28.85
N ARG A 429 -33.68 -17.31 28.17
CA ARG A 429 -34.09 -16.94 26.81
C ARG A 429 -34.70 -15.55 26.73
N VAL A 430 -35.50 -15.15 27.71
CA VAL A 430 -36.07 -13.79 27.79
C VAL A 430 -34.96 -12.75 27.97
N ALA A 431 -34.04 -12.97 28.91
CA ALA A 431 -32.91 -12.07 29.15
C ALA A 431 -31.98 -11.96 27.93
N THR A 432 -31.63 -13.09 27.29
CA THR A 432 -30.79 -13.12 26.08
C THR A 432 -31.44 -12.35 24.93
N ARG A 433 -32.77 -12.45 24.75
CA ARG A 433 -33.50 -11.69 23.72
C ARG A 433 -33.54 -10.20 24.02
N ARG A 434 -33.71 -9.83 25.29
CA ARG A 434 -33.77 -8.42 25.71
C ARG A 434 -32.43 -7.72 25.51
N LEU A 435 -31.32 -8.39 25.81
CA LEU A 435 -29.98 -7.81 25.76
C LEU A 435 -29.27 -8.00 24.43
N GLY A 436 -29.76 -8.89 23.57
CA GLY A 436 -29.13 -9.20 22.27
C GLY A 436 -27.80 -9.96 22.38
N ASP A 437 -27.33 -10.26 23.58
CA ASP A 437 -26.03 -10.91 23.85
C ASP A 437 -26.17 -11.94 24.99
N THR A 438 -25.61 -13.14 24.77
CA THR A 438 -25.72 -14.26 25.74
C THR A 438 -24.77 -14.09 26.92
N GLY A 439 -23.62 -13.43 26.74
CA GLY A 439 -22.67 -13.11 27.81
C GLY A 439 -23.19 -12.02 28.74
N LEU A 440 -23.78 -10.95 28.19
CA LEU A 440 -24.45 -9.92 28.99
C LEU A 440 -25.62 -10.49 29.80
N ALA A 441 -26.41 -11.39 29.19
CA ALA A 441 -27.47 -12.10 29.89
C ALA A 441 -26.93 -13.02 30.99
N ALA A 442 -25.84 -13.75 30.74
CA ALA A 442 -25.20 -14.57 31.76
C ALA A 442 -24.73 -13.71 32.95
N ARG A 443 -24.05 -12.59 32.69
CA ARG A 443 -23.60 -11.66 33.74
C ARG A 443 -24.76 -11.16 34.60
N GLU A 444 -25.87 -10.75 33.98
CA GLU A 444 -27.04 -10.27 34.72
C GLU A 444 -27.71 -11.37 35.55
N LEU A 445 -27.87 -12.57 34.98
CA LEU A 445 -28.60 -13.66 35.62
C LEU A 445 -27.80 -14.33 36.74
N LEU A 446 -26.48 -14.40 36.60
CA LEU A 446 -25.59 -14.99 37.60
C LEU A 446 -25.26 -14.02 38.75
N ALA A 447 -25.44 -12.71 38.54
CA ALA A 447 -25.23 -11.70 39.57
C ALA A 447 -26.05 -12.01 40.85
N GLY A 448 -25.36 -12.10 41.99
CA GLY A 448 -25.95 -12.44 43.29
C GLY A 448 -26.42 -13.89 43.43
N ARG A 449 -26.20 -14.75 42.42
CA ARG A 449 -26.57 -16.18 42.43
C ARG A 449 -25.36 -17.12 42.40
N THR A 450 -24.22 -16.65 41.92
CA THR A 450 -22.93 -17.35 41.95
C THR A 450 -21.88 -16.54 42.69
N ARG A 451 -20.71 -17.13 42.97
CA ARG A 451 -19.58 -16.45 43.61
C ARG A 451 -18.42 -16.37 42.63
N PRO A 452 -18.15 -15.20 42.02
CA PRO A 452 -17.08 -15.06 41.06
C PRO A 452 -15.70 -15.27 41.70
N GLU A 453 -14.93 -16.20 41.14
CA GLU A 453 -13.54 -16.43 41.48
C GLU A 453 -12.62 -15.98 40.32
N PRO A 454 -11.37 -15.54 40.60
CA PRO A 454 -10.43 -15.20 39.55
C PRO A 454 -10.20 -16.37 38.59
N TRP A 455 -10.42 -16.15 37.29
CA TRP A 455 -10.25 -17.16 36.25
C TRP A 455 -8.97 -16.90 35.44
N SER A 456 -8.18 -17.95 35.17
CA SER A 456 -6.89 -17.83 34.51
C SER A 456 -6.95 -18.19 33.02
N PHE A 457 -5.92 -17.77 32.27
CA PHE A 457 -5.77 -18.18 30.86
C PHE A 457 -5.65 -19.70 30.72
N ALA A 458 -4.96 -20.36 31.64
CA ALA A 458 -4.80 -21.81 31.66
C ALA A 458 -6.13 -22.54 31.93
N ALA A 459 -6.92 -22.07 32.89
CA ALA A 459 -8.23 -22.66 33.21
C ALA A 459 -9.21 -22.58 32.02
N THR A 460 -9.18 -21.48 31.25
CA THR A 460 -9.97 -21.36 30.01
C THR A 460 -9.52 -22.35 28.95
N GLU A 461 -8.21 -22.54 28.77
CA GLU A 461 -7.66 -23.50 27.80
C GLU A 461 -8.05 -24.94 28.20
N GLU A 462 -7.89 -25.30 29.47
CA GLU A 462 -8.31 -26.62 30.00
C GLU A 462 -9.81 -26.87 29.79
N LEU A 463 -10.66 -25.86 30.03
CA LEU A 463 -12.08 -25.94 29.76
C LEU A 463 -12.36 -26.15 28.26
N PHE A 464 -11.68 -25.42 27.38
CA PHE A 464 -11.83 -25.58 25.93
C PHE A 464 -11.38 -26.96 25.45
N GLU A 465 -10.28 -27.50 26.00
CA GLU A 465 -9.82 -28.85 25.71
C GLU A 465 -10.83 -29.91 26.17
N ALA A 466 -11.38 -29.76 27.38
CA ALA A 466 -12.42 -30.63 27.91
C ALA A 466 -13.69 -30.60 27.04
N LEU A 467 -14.15 -29.41 26.64
CA LEU A 467 -15.32 -29.24 25.77
C LEU A 467 -15.11 -29.84 24.38
N ALA A 468 -13.90 -29.71 23.83
CA ALA A 468 -13.52 -30.32 22.56
C ALA A 468 -13.36 -31.85 22.64
N GLY A 469 -13.20 -32.42 23.83
CA GLY A 469 -13.10 -33.86 24.10
C GLY A 469 -14.41 -34.53 24.52
N ALA A 470 -15.39 -33.75 24.98
CA ALA A 470 -16.68 -34.24 25.45
C ALA A 470 -17.47 -35.01 24.37
N ARG A 471 -18.12 -36.10 24.77
CA ARG A 471 -18.81 -37.05 23.88
C ARG A 471 -20.26 -36.65 23.55
N GLY A 472 -20.81 -35.65 24.24
CA GLY A 472 -22.21 -35.25 24.04
C GLY A 472 -22.58 -33.87 24.63
N PRO A 473 -23.80 -33.38 24.34
CA PRO A 473 -24.27 -32.07 24.79
C PRO A 473 -24.50 -31.98 26.30
N VAL A 474 -24.80 -33.10 26.97
CA VAL A 474 -25.00 -33.16 28.44
C VAL A 474 -23.68 -32.89 29.15
N GLU A 475 -22.65 -33.67 28.85
CA GLU A 475 -21.29 -33.51 29.39
C GLU A 475 -20.73 -32.09 29.17
N ARG A 476 -20.96 -31.49 27.99
CA ARG A 476 -20.57 -30.10 27.72
C ARG A 476 -21.34 -29.08 28.57
N THR A 477 -22.63 -29.35 28.83
CA THR A 477 -23.46 -28.47 29.67
C THR A 477 -22.98 -28.53 31.12
N ASP A 478 -22.60 -29.71 31.61
CA ASP A 478 -22.09 -29.91 32.97
C ASP A 478 -20.72 -29.24 33.17
N LEU A 479 -19.81 -29.38 32.19
CA LEU A 479 -18.51 -28.69 32.19
C LEU A 479 -18.67 -27.16 32.23
N LEU A 480 -19.55 -26.60 31.39
CA LEU A 480 -19.83 -25.16 31.38
C LEU A 480 -20.57 -24.71 32.64
N GLY A 481 -21.53 -25.51 33.14
CA GLY A 481 -22.26 -25.20 34.36
C GLY A 481 -21.34 -25.15 35.58
N THR A 482 -20.37 -26.07 35.66
CA THR A 482 -19.35 -26.08 36.72
C THR A 482 -18.44 -24.86 36.65
N ALA A 483 -18.05 -24.44 35.45
CA ALA A 483 -17.21 -23.25 35.26
C ALA A 483 -17.96 -21.93 35.53
N LEU A 484 -19.30 -21.93 35.46
CA LEU A 484 -20.15 -20.74 35.67
C LEU A 484 -20.71 -20.61 37.09
N ALA A 485 -20.73 -21.69 37.86
CA ALA A 485 -21.27 -21.77 39.22
C ALA A 485 -20.27 -21.22 40.24
#